data_AF-A0A852YC97-F1
#
_entry.id   AF-A0A852YC97-F1
#
_cell.length_a   1.000
_cell.length_b   1.000
_cell.length_c   1.000
_cell.angle_alpha   90.00
_cell.angle_beta   90.00
_cell.angle_gamma   90.00
#
_symmetry.space_group_name_H-M   'P 1'
#
loop_
_entity.id
_entity.type
_entity.pdbx_description
1 polymer ?
#
loop_
_entity_poly.entity_id
_entity_poly.type
_entity_poly.pdbx_seq_one_letter_code
_entity_poly.pdbx_strand_id
1 'polypeptide(L)'
;MSVPFPIVRPRVRRSPLLLGLVAIIAFAAALVNAGSAAGFPYSPLSGLLNALVTIHLVVIAVVLGGSAIVLLVKANRGEGGVVEPLVIDRSGAPVVDRVPVPIMSIVGTVLTGVTIAAWIILGGVPLVVGVVIGHPLSYQSATGPLALFGLTWVLGICFGALGFHRAESARNRLFSGLAIGGGVLLMAPAVGFSILFAAGVAA
;
A
#
# COMPACT_ATOMS: atom_id res chain seq x y z
N MET A 1 47.40 19.68 -9.83
CA MET A 1 46.02 19.73 -9.26
C MET A 1 45.21 18.68 -9.98
N SER A 2 44.90 17.54 -9.33
CA SER A 2 44.07 16.49 -9.95
C SER A 2 42.60 16.90 -9.85
N VAL A 3 41.96 17.06 -11.00
CA VAL A 3 40.52 17.29 -11.08
C VAL A 3 39.83 15.97 -10.70
N PRO A 4 38.94 15.94 -9.71
CA PRO A 4 38.22 14.71 -9.37
C PRO A 4 37.33 14.34 -10.57
N PHE A 5 37.63 13.20 -11.20
CA PHE A 5 36.78 12.65 -12.25
C PHE A 5 35.49 12.14 -11.61
N PRO A 6 34.30 12.65 -12.00
CA PRO A 6 33.05 12.07 -11.54
C PRO A 6 32.93 10.67 -12.14
N ILE A 7 33.12 9.64 -11.31
CA ILE A 7 32.84 8.26 -11.72
C ILE A 7 31.31 8.13 -11.80
N VAL A 8 30.78 8.14 -13.02
CA VAL A 8 29.35 7.95 -13.30
C VAL A 8 29.03 6.47 -13.11
N ARG A 9 28.33 6.13 -12.03
CA ARG A 9 27.69 4.81 -11.90
C ARG A 9 26.23 4.90 -12.35
N PRO A 10 25.80 4.15 -13.38
CA PRO A 10 24.37 4.03 -13.67
C PRO A 10 23.68 3.32 -12.51
N ARG A 11 22.88 4.05 -11.72
CA ARG A 11 21.98 3.43 -10.74
C ARG A 11 20.74 2.93 -11.46
N VAL A 12 20.52 1.62 -11.39
CA VAL A 12 19.28 1.00 -11.85
C VAL A 12 18.20 1.23 -10.78
N ARG A 13 17.25 2.14 -11.04
CA ARG A 13 16.02 2.22 -10.25
C ARG A 13 15.30 0.86 -10.32
N ARG A 14 14.77 0.40 -9.20
CA ARG A 14 14.14 -0.92 -9.10
C ARG A 14 12.91 -1.02 -10.00
N SER A 15 12.67 -2.22 -10.50
CA SER A 15 11.57 -2.53 -11.41
C SER A 15 10.21 -2.02 -10.87
N PRO A 16 9.39 -1.37 -11.70
CA PRO A 16 8.05 -0.92 -11.32
C PRO A 16 7.04 -2.06 -11.13
N LEU A 17 7.46 -3.32 -11.32
CA LEU A 17 6.59 -4.49 -11.23
C LEU A 17 5.88 -4.63 -9.88
N LEU A 18 6.51 -4.26 -8.75
CA LEU A 18 5.86 -4.34 -7.45
C LEU A 18 4.65 -3.37 -7.36
N LEU A 19 4.79 -2.16 -7.91
CA LEU A 19 3.69 -1.19 -7.97
C LEU A 19 2.55 -1.77 -8.82
N GLY A 20 2.87 -2.35 -9.98
CA GLY A 20 1.90 -3.00 -10.85
C GLY A 20 1.21 -4.20 -10.19
N LEU A 21 1.96 -5.03 -9.45
CA LEU A 21 1.41 -6.18 -8.73
C LEU A 21 0.42 -5.74 -7.64
N VAL A 22 0.80 -4.77 -6.80
CA VAL A 22 -0.09 -4.25 -5.76
C VAL A 22 -1.34 -3.60 -6.39
N ALA A 23 -1.19 -2.92 -7.53
CA ALA A 23 -2.31 -2.37 -8.27
C ALA A 23 -3.29 -3.44 -8.76
N ILE A 24 -2.78 -4.54 -9.32
CA ILE A 24 -3.60 -5.67 -9.78
C ILE A 24 -4.35 -6.30 -8.60
N ILE A 25 -3.68 -6.52 -7.48
CA ILE A 25 -4.30 -7.09 -6.27
C ILE A 25 -5.42 -6.16 -5.77
N ALA A 26 -5.16 -4.85 -5.68
CA ALA A 26 -6.16 -3.87 -5.26
C ALA A 26 -7.35 -3.81 -6.22
N PHE A 27 -7.10 -3.89 -7.53
CA PHE A 27 -8.17 -3.88 -8.53
C PHE A 27 -9.03 -5.14 -8.47
N ALA A 28 -8.39 -6.31 -8.35
CA ALA A 28 -9.11 -7.57 -8.17
C ALA A 28 -9.96 -7.55 -6.89
N ALA A 29 -9.41 -7.03 -5.79
CA ALA A 29 -10.15 -6.84 -4.55
C ALA A 29 -11.37 -5.91 -4.74
N ALA A 30 -11.21 -4.80 -5.48
CA ALA A 30 -12.30 -3.89 -5.78
C ALA A 30 -13.41 -4.57 -6.60
N LEU A 31 -13.06 -5.37 -7.60
CA LEU A 31 -14.03 -6.10 -8.43
C LEU A 31 -14.84 -7.10 -7.60
N VAL A 32 -14.17 -7.87 -6.71
CA VAL A 32 -14.87 -8.81 -5.83
C VAL A 32 -15.81 -8.04 -4.89
N ASN A 33 -15.35 -6.94 -4.31
CA ASN A 33 -16.13 -6.13 -3.38
C ASN A 33 -17.32 -5.39 -4.05
N ALA A 34 -17.18 -5.04 -5.32
CA ALA A 34 -18.28 -4.48 -6.12
C ALA A 34 -19.26 -5.58 -6.57
N GLY A 35 -18.75 -6.76 -6.93
CA GLY A 35 -19.56 -7.89 -7.38
C GLY A 35 -20.45 -8.47 -6.28
N SER A 36 -19.93 -8.58 -5.05
CA SER A 36 -20.73 -8.92 -3.86
C SER A 36 -21.86 -7.92 -3.62
N ALA A 37 -21.61 -6.63 -3.89
CA ALA A 37 -22.59 -5.55 -3.81
C ALA A 37 -23.79 -5.75 -4.73
N ALA A 38 -23.54 -6.23 -5.95
CA ALA A 38 -24.57 -6.41 -6.97
C ALA A 38 -25.46 -7.63 -6.71
N GLY A 39 -24.99 -8.60 -5.93
CA GLY A 39 -25.72 -9.85 -5.66
C GLY A 39 -26.69 -9.80 -4.49
N PHE A 40 -26.57 -8.83 -3.58
CA PHE A 40 -27.30 -8.83 -2.31
C PHE A 40 -27.84 -7.45 -1.91
N PRO A 41 -29.06 -7.36 -1.34
CA PRO A 41 -29.59 -6.10 -0.86
C PRO A 41 -28.88 -5.70 0.44
N TYR A 42 -27.91 -4.79 0.32
CA TYR A 42 -27.31 -4.15 1.49
C TYR A 42 -28.31 -3.21 2.15
N SER A 43 -28.26 -3.10 3.48
CA SER A 43 -28.84 -1.92 4.14
C SER A 43 -28.16 -0.64 3.60
N PRO A 44 -28.81 0.54 3.64
CA PRO A 44 -28.21 1.78 3.13
C PRO A 44 -26.82 2.07 3.71
N LEU A 45 -26.62 1.82 5.00
CA LEU A 45 -25.33 2.01 5.67
C LEU A 45 -24.30 0.98 5.21
N SER A 46 -24.66 -0.31 5.16
CA SER A 46 -23.76 -1.36 4.71
C SER A 46 -23.34 -1.16 3.24
N GLY A 47 -24.26 -0.67 2.40
CA GLY A 47 -24.00 -0.34 1.00
C GLY A 47 -23.04 0.84 0.86
N LEU A 48 -23.20 1.88 1.68
CA LEU A 48 -22.27 3.02 1.73
C LEU A 48 -20.86 2.58 2.13
N LEU A 49 -20.73 1.76 3.19
CA LEU A 49 -19.44 1.23 3.63
C LEU A 49 -18.76 0.39 2.54
N ASN A 50 -19.54 -0.46 1.87
CA ASN A 50 -19.04 -1.24 0.74
C ASN A 50 -18.56 -0.35 -0.42
N ALA A 51 -19.32 0.68 -0.77
CA ALA A 51 -18.95 1.63 -1.81
C ALA A 51 -17.64 2.37 -1.45
N LEU A 52 -17.51 2.84 -0.21
CA LEU A 52 -16.29 3.51 0.27
C LEU A 52 -15.07 2.59 0.19
N VAL A 53 -15.16 1.37 0.71
CA VAL A 53 -14.07 0.38 0.62
C VAL A 53 -13.70 0.09 -0.84
N THR A 54 -14.69 -0.07 -1.71
CA THR A 54 -14.47 -0.26 -3.15
C THR A 54 -13.72 0.92 -3.76
N ILE A 55 -14.13 2.17 -3.45
CA ILE A 55 -13.46 3.38 -3.92
C ILE A 55 -12.01 3.41 -3.44
N HIS A 56 -11.72 3.10 -2.18
CA HIS A 56 -10.35 3.05 -1.65
C HIS A 56 -9.48 2.07 -2.44
N LEU A 57 -9.99 0.86 -2.72
CA LEU A 57 -9.29 -0.15 -3.49
C LEU A 57 -9.04 0.28 -4.94
N VAL A 58 -10.03 0.90 -5.59
CA VAL A 58 -9.87 1.47 -6.95
C VAL A 58 -8.83 2.58 -6.96
N VAL A 59 -8.84 3.48 -5.98
CA VAL A 59 -7.86 4.57 -5.90
C VAL A 59 -6.44 4.02 -5.74
N ILE A 60 -6.23 3.01 -4.89
CA ILE A 60 -4.94 2.32 -4.76
C ILE A 60 -4.53 1.74 -6.13
N ALA A 61 -5.43 1.02 -6.79
CA ALA A 61 -5.16 0.40 -8.09
C ALA A 61 -4.75 1.42 -9.15
N VAL A 62 -5.51 2.51 -9.28
CA VAL A 62 -5.25 3.55 -10.29
C VAL A 62 -3.94 4.29 -10.01
N VAL A 63 -3.71 4.69 -8.76
CA VAL A 63 -2.49 5.44 -8.38
C VAL A 63 -1.25 4.59 -8.62
N LEU A 64 -1.26 3.34 -8.16
CA LEU A 64 -0.11 2.45 -8.29
C LEU A 64 0.08 1.92 -9.72
N GLY A 65 -1.01 1.56 -10.40
CA GLY A 65 -0.99 1.07 -11.77
C GLY A 65 -0.52 2.16 -12.73
N GLY A 66 -1.09 3.37 -12.61
CA GLY A 66 -0.66 4.54 -13.38
C GLY A 66 0.81 4.88 -13.12
N SER A 67 1.24 4.86 -11.86
CA SER A 67 2.65 5.06 -11.49
C SER A 67 3.56 3.99 -12.10
N ALA A 68 3.16 2.72 -12.07
CA ALA A 68 3.93 1.60 -12.64
C ALA A 68 4.11 1.76 -14.15
N ILE A 69 3.05 2.13 -14.87
CA ILE A 69 3.09 2.38 -16.32
C ILE A 69 4.02 3.55 -16.63
N VAL A 70 3.87 4.67 -15.94
CA VAL A 70 4.74 5.85 -16.15
C VAL A 70 6.20 5.51 -15.90
N LEU A 71 6.50 4.78 -14.83
CA LEU A 71 7.88 4.37 -14.52
C LEU A 71 8.43 3.36 -15.52
N LEU A 72 7.60 2.45 -16.05
CA LEU A 72 7.99 1.51 -17.10
C LEU A 72 8.31 2.25 -18.41
N VAL A 73 7.47 3.22 -18.80
CA VAL A 73 7.71 4.06 -19.98
C VAL A 73 9.01 4.84 -19.84
N LYS A 74 9.26 5.46 -18.67
CA LYS A 74 10.52 6.16 -18.40
C LYS A 74 11.73 5.22 -18.44
N ALA A 75 11.62 4.02 -17.89
CA ALA A 75 12.67 3.02 -17.95
C ALA A 75 12.97 2.61 -19.40
N ASN A 76 11.94 2.36 -20.21
CA ASN A 76 12.09 2.03 -21.63
C ASN A 76 12.68 3.18 -22.46
N ARG A 77 12.45 4.43 -22.05
CA ARG A 77 13.06 5.63 -22.67
C ARG A 77 14.49 5.91 -22.18
N GLY A 78 15.04 5.10 -21.27
CA GLY A 78 16.36 5.33 -20.69
C GLY A 78 16.43 6.49 -19.69
N GLU A 79 15.31 7.10 -19.33
CA GLU A 79 15.22 8.23 -18.39
C GLU A 79 15.40 7.83 -16.91
N GLY A 80 15.59 6.53 -16.63
CA GLY A 80 15.68 5.97 -15.28
C GLY A 80 17.08 5.96 -14.65
N GLY A 81 18.12 6.32 -15.41
CA GLY A 81 19.50 6.37 -14.92
C GLY A 81 19.72 7.54 -13.97
N VAL A 82 19.88 7.27 -12.68
CA VAL A 82 20.35 8.28 -11.73
C VAL A 82 21.87 8.31 -11.81
N VAL A 83 22.42 9.46 -12.19
CA VAL A 83 23.86 9.73 -12.15
C VAL A 83 24.19 10.26 -10.76
N GLU A 84 24.90 9.46 -9.97
CA GLU A 84 25.50 9.96 -8.73
C GLU A 84 26.92 10.46 -9.00
N PRO A 85 27.25 11.71 -8.65
CA PRO A 85 28.63 12.17 -8.63
C PRO A 85 29.35 11.51 -7.45
N LEU A 86 30.31 10.63 -7.73
CA LEU A 86 31.20 10.11 -6.69
C LEU A 86 32.18 11.22 -6.27
N VAL A 87 31.96 11.82 -5.10
CA VAL A 87 32.91 12.77 -4.51
C VAL A 87 33.98 11.98 -3.76
N ILE A 88 35.23 12.04 -4.22
CA ILE A 88 36.38 11.41 -3.57
C ILE A 88 37.03 12.47 -2.67
N ASP A 89 37.31 12.12 -1.41
CA ASP A 89 38.00 13.02 -0.48
C ASP A 89 39.51 13.13 -0.77
N ARG A 90 40.22 13.96 0.00
CA ARG A 90 41.68 14.15 -0.14
C ARG A 90 42.50 12.90 0.22
N SER A 91 41.93 11.92 0.91
CA SER A 91 42.55 10.64 1.26
C SER A 91 42.31 9.56 0.20
N GLY A 92 41.54 9.85 -0.86
CA GLY A 92 41.17 8.89 -1.88
C GLY A 92 39.95 8.04 -1.50
N ALA A 93 39.33 8.29 -0.34
CA ALA A 93 38.14 7.58 0.10
C ALA A 93 36.87 8.22 -0.51
N PRO A 94 35.89 7.42 -0.97
CA PRO A 94 34.60 7.95 -1.40
C PRO A 94 33.89 8.60 -0.20
N VAL A 95 33.49 9.86 -0.34
CA VAL A 95 32.63 10.54 0.63
C VAL A 95 31.27 9.86 0.57
N VAL A 96 30.95 9.08 1.60
CA VAL A 96 29.65 8.44 1.73
C VAL A 96 28.62 9.52 2.03
N ASP A 97 27.87 9.93 1.00
CA ASP A 97 26.71 10.77 1.18
C ASP A 97 25.74 10.08 2.15
N ARG A 98 25.35 10.78 3.22
CA ARG A 98 24.43 10.25 4.23
C ARG A 98 23.13 9.90 3.53
N VAL A 99 22.78 8.61 3.55
CA VAL A 99 21.54 8.08 2.96
C VAL A 99 20.37 8.97 3.40
N PRO A 100 19.62 9.59 2.46
CA PRO A 100 18.52 10.46 2.83
C PRO A 100 17.49 9.72 3.69
N VAL A 101 16.99 10.40 4.73
CA VAL A 101 16.00 9.84 5.65
C VAL A 101 14.78 9.37 4.86
N PRO A 102 14.32 8.11 5.02
CA PRO A 102 13.26 7.53 4.20
C PRO A 102 11.86 7.99 4.65
N ILE A 103 11.61 9.30 4.60
CA ILE A 103 10.38 9.93 5.13
C ILE A 103 9.13 9.29 4.54
N MET A 104 9.07 9.09 3.22
CA MET A 104 7.90 8.53 2.55
C MET A 104 7.55 7.12 3.07
N SER A 105 8.54 6.24 3.24
CA SER A 105 8.31 4.88 3.72
C SER A 105 7.96 4.82 5.20
N ILE A 106 8.53 5.72 6.00
CA ILE A 106 8.17 5.87 7.42
C ILE A 106 6.72 6.32 7.53
N VAL A 107 6.33 7.38 6.82
CA VAL A 107 4.95 7.88 6.79
C VAL A 107 4.00 6.80 6.30
N GLY A 108 4.35 6.09 5.22
CA GLY A 108 3.57 4.96 4.71
C GLY A 108 3.34 3.86 5.75
N THR A 109 4.40 3.50 6.49
CA THR A 109 4.33 2.50 7.56
C THR A 109 3.44 2.96 8.70
N VAL A 110 3.60 4.22 9.14
CA VAL A 110 2.81 4.79 10.24
C VAL A 110 1.33 4.82 9.88
N LEU A 111 0.99 5.32 8.69
CA LEU A 111 -0.40 5.39 8.24
C LEU A 111 -1.05 4.00 8.16
N THR A 112 -0.35 3.03 7.57
CA THR A 112 -0.81 1.64 7.51
C THR A 112 -0.97 1.05 8.93
N GLY A 113 -0.01 1.31 9.82
CA GLY A 113 -0.06 0.86 11.21
C GLY A 113 -1.24 1.44 11.98
N VAL A 114 -1.55 2.73 11.77
CA VAL A 114 -2.74 3.39 12.34
C VAL A 114 -4.02 2.71 11.83
N THR A 115 -4.11 2.43 10.53
CA THR A 115 -5.27 1.72 9.97
C THR A 115 -5.43 0.32 10.58
N ILE A 116 -4.34 -0.43 10.71
CA ILE A 116 -4.36 -1.78 11.32
C ILE A 116 -4.82 -1.70 12.77
N ALA A 117 -4.23 -0.80 13.57
CA ALA A 117 -4.59 -0.64 14.97
C ALA A 117 -6.06 -0.24 15.13
N ALA A 118 -6.52 0.73 14.34
CA ALA A 118 -7.92 1.15 14.35
C ALA A 118 -8.86 0.01 13.95
N TRP A 119 -8.51 -0.77 12.92
CA TRP A 119 -9.29 -1.93 12.51
C TRP A 119 -9.36 -2.99 13.61
N ILE A 120 -8.23 -3.33 14.24
CA ILE A 120 -8.20 -4.31 15.34
C ILE A 120 -9.11 -3.85 16.49
N ILE A 121 -9.00 -2.60 16.91
CA ILE A 121 -9.72 -2.07 18.08
C ILE A 121 -11.23 -1.95 17.80
N LEU A 122 -11.59 -1.40 16.64
CA LEU A 122 -12.97 -1.03 16.34
C LEU A 122 -13.75 -2.12 15.59
N GLY A 123 -13.05 -3.09 14.99
CA GLY A 123 -13.65 -4.13 14.18
C GLY A 123 -13.21 -5.53 14.56
N GLY A 124 -11.92 -5.81 14.49
CA GLY A 124 -11.35 -7.15 14.73
C GLY A 124 -11.69 -7.73 16.10
N VAL A 125 -11.45 -7.00 17.18
CA VAL A 125 -11.77 -7.44 18.55
C VAL A 125 -13.29 -7.60 18.73
N PRO A 126 -14.15 -6.61 18.40
CA PRO A 126 -15.59 -6.79 18.45
C PRO A 126 -16.13 -7.99 17.65
N LEU A 127 -15.56 -8.25 16.46
CA LEU A 127 -15.89 -9.41 15.64
C LEU A 127 -15.58 -10.72 16.35
N VAL A 128 -14.34 -10.88 16.84
CA VAL A 128 -13.91 -12.10 17.54
C VAL A 128 -14.76 -12.33 18.79
N VAL A 129 -14.98 -11.27 19.58
CA VAL A 129 -15.84 -11.35 20.76
C VAL A 129 -17.24 -11.80 20.36
N GLY A 130 -17.85 -11.15 19.36
CA GLY A 130 -19.18 -11.49 18.86
C GLY A 130 -19.33 -12.96 18.47
N VAL A 131 -18.34 -13.52 17.75
CA VAL A 131 -18.31 -14.95 17.39
C VAL A 131 -18.27 -15.85 18.62
N VAL A 132 -17.43 -15.51 19.61
CA VAL A 132 -17.28 -16.31 20.84
C VAL A 132 -18.58 -16.35 21.66
N ILE A 133 -19.35 -15.26 21.67
CA ILE A 133 -20.62 -15.17 22.40
C ILE A 133 -21.85 -15.54 21.56
N GLY A 134 -21.66 -16.06 20.34
CA GLY A 134 -22.75 -16.51 19.47
C GLY A 134 -23.58 -15.39 18.82
N HIS A 135 -23.09 -14.16 18.82
CA HIS A 135 -23.72 -13.06 18.11
C HIS A 135 -23.45 -13.14 16.60
N PRO A 136 -24.42 -12.74 15.75
CA PRO A 136 -24.23 -12.75 14.31
C PRO A 136 -23.10 -11.83 13.89
N LEU A 137 -22.32 -12.27 12.90
CA LEU A 137 -21.27 -11.46 12.28
C LEU A 137 -21.90 -10.25 11.60
N SER A 138 -21.52 -9.04 12.00
CA SER A 138 -21.96 -7.83 11.30
C SER A 138 -20.95 -7.41 10.24
N TYR A 139 -21.41 -7.15 9.02
CA TYR A 139 -20.57 -6.57 7.97
C TYR A 139 -19.98 -5.21 8.38
N GLN A 140 -20.73 -4.43 9.17
CA GLN A 140 -20.34 -3.09 9.60
C GLN A 140 -19.17 -3.10 10.58
N SER A 141 -19.11 -4.10 11.48
CA SER A 141 -17.97 -4.22 12.40
C SER A 141 -16.69 -4.58 11.66
N ALA A 142 -16.78 -5.37 10.60
CA ALA A 142 -15.62 -5.72 9.78
C ALA A 142 -15.12 -4.59 8.87
N THR A 143 -16.04 -3.90 8.20
CA THR A 143 -15.69 -2.97 7.09
C THR A 143 -15.81 -1.51 7.47
N GLY A 144 -16.59 -1.17 8.50
CA GLY A 144 -16.74 0.19 9.01
C GLY A 144 -15.41 0.87 9.33
N PRO A 145 -14.53 0.25 10.14
CA PRO A 145 -13.22 0.83 10.42
C PRO A 145 -12.34 0.97 9.17
N LEU A 146 -12.41 0.04 8.21
CA LEU A 146 -11.65 0.15 6.95
C LEU A 146 -12.14 1.31 6.09
N ALA A 147 -13.46 1.55 6.05
CA ALA A 147 -14.05 2.67 5.34
C ALA A 147 -13.66 4.00 6.00
N LEU A 148 -13.71 4.08 7.34
CA LEU A 148 -13.38 5.30 8.10
C LEU A 148 -11.89 5.67 7.98
N PHE A 149 -11.01 4.67 8.02
CA PHE A 149 -9.57 4.86 7.92
C PHE A 149 -9.04 4.71 6.49
N GLY A 150 -9.93 4.74 5.49
CA GLY A 150 -9.59 4.48 4.09
C GLY A 150 -8.55 5.41 3.52
N LEU A 151 -8.57 6.70 3.86
CA LEU A 151 -7.53 7.63 3.41
C LEU A 151 -6.14 7.24 3.97
N THR A 152 -6.07 6.89 5.25
CA THR A 152 -4.80 6.44 5.87
C THR A 152 -4.30 5.14 5.25
N TRP A 153 -5.21 4.23 4.91
CA TRP A 153 -4.90 2.97 4.23
C TRP A 153 -4.34 3.20 2.83
N VAL A 154 -5.05 4.00 2.02
CA VAL A 154 -4.68 4.34 0.63
C VAL A 154 -3.32 5.02 0.60
N LEU A 155 -3.13 6.07 1.42
CA LEU A 155 -1.87 6.79 1.49
C LEU A 155 -0.74 5.92 2.04
N GLY A 156 -1.03 5.07 3.01
CA GLY A 156 -0.09 4.11 3.60
C GLY A 156 0.53 3.20 2.56
N ILE A 157 -0.31 2.51 1.78
CA ILE A 157 0.13 1.63 0.69
C ILE A 157 0.85 2.42 -0.39
N CYS A 158 0.28 3.56 -0.83
CA CYS A 158 0.84 4.35 -1.91
C CYS A 158 2.25 4.86 -1.58
N PHE A 159 2.44 5.41 -0.39
CA PHE A 159 3.76 5.85 0.08
C PHE A 159 4.71 4.67 0.34
N GLY A 160 4.20 3.54 0.82
CA GLY A 160 4.97 2.30 0.94
C GLY A 160 5.54 1.84 -0.40
N ALA A 161 4.69 1.73 -1.42
CA ALA A 161 5.05 1.22 -2.74
C ALA A 161 5.94 2.20 -3.52
N LEU A 162 5.64 3.50 -3.48
CA LEU A 162 6.51 4.53 -4.06
C LEU A 162 7.85 4.62 -3.33
N GLY A 163 7.83 4.49 -2.00
CA GLY A 163 9.01 4.39 -1.15
C GLY A 163 9.89 3.21 -1.53
N PHE A 164 9.30 2.04 -1.81
CA PHE A 164 10.04 0.83 -2.20
C PHE A 164 10.79 1.02 -3.53
N HIS A 165 10.13 1.65 -4.51
CA HIS A 165 10.76 1.94 -5.80
C HIS A 165 11.95 2.89 -5.65
N ARG A 166 11.87 3.83 -4.69
CA ARG A 166 12.93 4.78 -4.36
C ARG A 166 13.88 4.27 -3.25
N ALA A 167 13.75 3.02 -2.80
CA ALA A 167 14.46 2.54 -1.62
C ALA A 167 15.92 2.19 -1.91
N GLU A 168 16.83 3.01 -1.40
CA GLU A 168 18.28 2.84 -1.55
C GLU A 168 18.87 1.96 -0.45
N SER A 169 18.38 2.09 0.79
CA SER A 169 18.85 1.32 1.95
C SER A 169 17.96 0.14 2.29
N ALA A 170 18.54 -0.88 2.95
CA ALA A 170 17.79 -2.03 3.49
C ALA A 170 16.70 -1.59 4.49
N ARG A 171 17.00 -0.58 5.31
CA ARG A 171 16.04 0.03 6.24
C ARG A 171 14.83 0.63 5.51
N ASN A 172 15.07 1.38 4.43
CA ASN A 172 13.98 1.97 3.64
C ASN A 172 13.07 0.87 3.05
N ARG A 173 13.67 -0.21 2.52
CA ARG A 173 12.93 -1.36 2.00
C ARG A 173 12.07 -2.03 3.06
N LEU A 174 12.59 -2.15 4.30
CA LEU A 174 11.85 -2.78 5.39
C LEU A 174 10.60 -1.97 5.73
N PHE A 175 10.71 -0.64 5.89
CA PHE A 175 9.55 0.22 6.11
C PHE A 175 8.57 0.18 4.93
N SER A 176 9.05 0.28 3.70
CA SER A 176 8.20 0.17 2.52
C SER A 176 7.48 -1.19 2.45
N GLY A 177 8.18 -2.28 2.76
CA GLY A 177 7.64 -3.63 2.79
C GLY A 177 6.58 -3.80 3.89
N LEU A 178 6.79 -3.22 5.07
CA LEU A 178 5.79 -3.21 6.15
C LEU A 178 4.53 -2.45 5.75
N ALA A 179 4.67 -1.28 5.11
CA ALA A 179 3.53 -0.49 4.63
C ALA A 179 2.73 -1.26 3.56
N ILE A 180 3.41 -1.86 2.58
CA ILE A 180 2.74 -2.65 1.53
C ILE A 180 2.10 -3.91 2.13
N GLY A 181 2.86 -4.69 2.90
CA GLY A 181 2.41 -5.95 3.49
C GLY A 181 1.24 -5.73 4.44
N GLY A 182 1.32 -4.73 5.32
CA GLY A 182 0.22 -4.37 6.21
C GLY A 182 -1.02 -3.89 5.46
N GLY A 183 -0.83 -3.12 4.39
CA GLY A 183 -1.95 -2.64 3.59
C GLY A 183 -2.63 -3.73 2.76
N VAL A 184 -1.86 -4.67 2.20
CA VAL A 184 -2.40 -5.87 1.52
C VAL A 184 -3.12 -6.78 2.52
N LEU A 185 -2.59 -6.92 3.74
CA LEU A 185 -3.25 -7.68 4.79
C LEU A 185 -4.65 -7.13 5.11
N LEU A 186 -4.83 -5.81 5.09
CA LEU A 186 -6.14 -5.16 5.29
C LEU A 186 -7.12 -5.35 4.12
N MET A 187 -6.66 -5.80 2.95
CA MET A 187 -7.57 -6.20 1.86
C MET A 187 -8.30 -7.51 2.19
N ALA A 188 -7.70 -8.40 2.99
CA ALA A 188 -8.31 -9.66 3.37
C ALA A 188 -9.64 -9.49 4.14
N PRO A 189 -9.73 -8.67 5.21
CA PRO A 189 -11.01 -8.41 5.85
C PRO A 189 -11.97 -7.62 4.96
N ALA A 190 -11.50 -6.69 4.12
CA ALA A 190 -12.36 -5.97 3.17
C ALA A 190 -13.08 -6.93 2.21
N VAL A 191 -12.33 -7.80 1.54
CA VAL A 191 -12.85 -8.73 0.52
C VAL A 191 -13.54 -9.92 1.18
N GLY A 192 -12.91 -10.52 2.19
CA GLY A 192 -13.39 -11.73 2.85
C GLY A 192 -14.76 -11.53 3.48
N PHE A 193 -14.98 -10.41 4.20
CA PHE A 193 -16.30 -10.14 4.78
C PHE A 193 -17.34 -9.75 3.74
N SER A 194 -16.94 -9.15 2.62
CA SER A 194 -17.85 -8.88 1.51
C SER A 194 -18.35 -10.18 0.86
N ILE A 195 -17.47 -11.17 0.71
CA ILE A 195 -17.85 -12.51 0.26
C ILE A 195 -18.74 -13.20 1.29
N LEU A 196 -18.38 -13.17 2.58
CA LEU A 196 -19.17 -13.80 3.65
C LEU A 196 -20.57 -13.19 3.77
N PHE A 197 -20.68 -11.86 3.60
CA PHE A 197 -21.96 -11.17 3.57
C PHE A 197 -22.78 -11.58 2.35
N ALA A 198 -22.17 -11.61 1.16
CA ALA A 198 -22.82 -12.13 -0.04
C ALA A 198 -23.15 -13.64 0.05
N ALA A 199 -22.48 -14.41 0.91
CA ALA A 199 -22.85 -15.80 1.15
C ALA A 199 -24.01 -15.96 2.15
N GLY A 200 -24.52 -14.86 2.72
CA GLY A 200 -25.53 -14.87 3.79
C GLY A 200 -25.01 -15.38 5.14
N VAL A 201 -23.68 -15.48 5.30
CA VAL A 201 -23.02 -15.94 6.54
C VAL A 201 -22.80 -14.79 7.53
N ALA A 202 -22.76 -13.56 7.03
CA ALA A 202 -22.72 -12.33 7.82
C ALA A 202 -23.97 -11.46 7.53
N ALA A 203 -24.47 -10.80 8.57
CA ALA A 203 -25.65 -9.92 8.57
C ALA A 203 -25.29 -8.43 8.53
#